data_AF-A0A1C7W8K1-F1
#
_entry.id   AF-A0A1C7W8K1-F1
#
_cell.length_a   1.000
_cell.length_b   1.000
_cell.length_c   1.000
_cell.angle_alpha   90.00
_cell.angle_beta   90.00
_cell.angle_gamma   90.00
#
_symmetry.space_group_name_H-M   'P 1'
#
loop_
_entity.id
_entity.type
_entity.pdbx_description
1 polymer ?
#
loop_
_entity_poly.entity_id
_entity_poly.type
_entity_poly.pdbx_seq_one_letter_code
_entity_poly.pdbx_strand_id
1 'polypeptide(L)'
;MAGKPLPSRERSEQIATEFLRRAAPDLLVNMKVASVAPHSEPVRITHADRSETVQISGVKFKARNLADGSWFWVIVGSDEKPMLFERDLQWATLLARRKSEQWLHDRWIKAQLAQQIDKTDRWSLPWTH
;
A
#
# COMPACT_ATOMS: atom_id res chain seq x y z
N MET A 1 8.81 -13.28 13.96
CA MET A 1 8.63 -14.38 12.99
C MET A 1 9.53 -14.07 11.80
N ALA A 2 10.52 -14.91 11.49
CA ALA A 2 11.31 -14.74 10.28
C ALA A 2 10.37 -14.99 9.08
N GLY A 3 10.13 -13.92 8.30
CA GLY A 3 9.01 -13.80 7.38
C GLY A 3 9.07 -14.78 6.21
N LYS A 4 7.89 -15.20 5.74
CA LYS A 4 7.68 -15.97 4.52
C LYS A 4 8.47 -15.37 3.33
N PRO A 5 8.81 -16.16 2.30
CA PRO A 5 9.43 -15.59 1.10
C PRO A 5 8.56 -14.50 0.50
N LEU A 6 9.19 -13.48 -0.11
CA LEU A 6 8.45 -12.46 -0.85
C LEU A 6 7.70 -13.10 -2.02
N PRO A 7 6.51 -12.59 -2.39
CA PRO A 7 5.78 -13.10 -3.54
C PRO A 7 6.58 -12.85 -4.83
N SER A 8 6.31 -13.62 -5.87
CA SER A 8 6.92 -13.38 -7.18
C SER A 8 6.56 -12.00 -7.73
N ARG A 9 7.28 -11.56 -8.77
CA ARG A 9 6.98 -10.32 -9.50
C ARG A 9 5.54 -10.33 -10.01
N GLU A 10 5.14 -11.41 -10.68
CA GLU A 10 3.81 -11.59 -11.29
C GLU A 10 2.73 -11.62 -10.21
N ARG A 11 2.99 -12.33 -9.10
CA ARG A 11 2.04 -12.41 -7.99
C ARG A 11 1.84 -11.06 -7.32
N SER A 12 2.93 -10.32 -7.12
CA SER A 12 2.89 -8.96 -6.55
C SER A 12 2.14 -7.98 -7.46
N GLU A 13 2.33 -8.10 -8.78
CA GLU A 13 1.62 -7.29 -9.78
C GLU A 13 0.11 -7.59 -9.78
N GLN A 14 -0.30 -8.85 -9.65
CA GLN A 14 -1.70 -9.25 -9.48
C GLN A 14 -2.31 -8.65 -8.21
N ILE A 15 -1.66 -8.83 -7.06
CA ILE A 15 -2.14 -8.33 -5.76
C ILE A 15 -2.26 -6.80 -5.78
N ALA A 16 -1.25 -6.11 -6.31
CA ALA A 16 -1.26 -4.65 -6.44
C ALA A 16 -2.39 -4.16 -7.35
N THR A 17 -2.59 -4.82 -8.50
CA THR A 17 -3.67 -4.47 -9.44
C THR A 17 -5.04 -4.70 -8.83
N GLU A 18 -5.23 -5.81 -8.12
CA GLU A 18 -6.48 -6.14 -7.45
C GLU A 18 -6.79 -5.15 -6.32
N PHE A 19 -5.77 -4.77 -5.55
CA PHE A 19 -5.87 -3.71 -4.57
C PHE A 19 -6.28 -2.38 -5.19
N LEU A 20 -5.59 -1.95 -6.25
CA LEU A 20 -5.88 -0.70 -6.96
C LEU A 20 -7.30 -0.68 -7.52
N ARG A 21 -7.80 -1.81 -8.05
CA ARG A 21 -9.18 -1.92 -8.53
C ARG A 21 -10.21 -1.56 -7.46
N ARG A 22 -9.93 -1.88 -6.21
CA ARG A 22 -10.82 -1.60 -5.07
C ARG A 22 -10.58 -0.21 -4.47
N ALA A 23 -9.32 0.21 -4.39
CA ALA A 23 -8.90 1.40 -3.63
C ALA A 23 -8.78 2.68 -4.47
N ALA A 24 -8.36 2.55 -5.73
CA ALA A 24 -8.02 3.65 -6.63
C ALA A 24 -8.20 3.21 -8.10
N PRO A 25 -9.43 2.85 -8.52
CA PRO A 25 -9.68 2.31 -9.86
C PRO A 25 -9.35 3.32 -10.97
N ASP A 26 -9.40 4.61 -10.66
CA ASP A 26 -9.00 5.71 -11.55
C ASP A 26 -7.55 5.58 -12.03
N LEU A 27 -6.64 5.07 -11.16
CA LEU A 27 -5.23 4.91 -11.50
C LEU A 27 -4.98 3.79 -12.51
N LEU A 28 -5.86 2.78 -12.60
CA LEU A 28 -5.67 1.65 -13.52
C LEU A 28 -5.85 2.05 -14.99
N VAL A 29 -6.70 3.04 -15.26
CA VAL A 29 -7.04 3.45 -16.63
C VAL A 29 -5.84 4.10 -17.33
N ASN A 30 -5.08 4.91 -16.59
CA ASN A 30 -4.01 5.74 -17.13
C ASN A 30 -2.64 5.32 -16.57
N MET A 31 -2.40 4.03 -16.35
CA MET A 31 -1.16 3.57 -15.73
C MET A 31 -0.07 3.22 -16.75
N LYS A 32 1.17 3.60 -16.45
CA LYS A 32 2.37 2.96 -17.01
C LYS A 32 3.21 2.35 -15.89
N VAL A 33 3.30 1.02 -15.86
CA VAL A 33 4.18 0.29 -14.93
C VAL A 33 5.63 0.64 -15.22
N ALA A 34 6.39 1.00 -14.17
CA ALA A 34 7.80 1.36 -14.27
C ALA A 34 8.71 0.32 -13.62
N SER A 35 8.31 -0.26 -12.49
CA SER A 35 9.08 -1.31 -11.84
C SER A 35 8.21 -2.18 -10.95
N VAL A 36 8.54 -3.47 -10.85
CA VAL A 36 8.01 -4.40 -9.86
C VAL A 36 9.21 -5.16 -9.30
N ALA A 37 9.68 -4.80 -8.11
CA ALA A 37 10.94 -5.29 -7.57
C ALA A 37 10.93 -5.35 -6.03
N PRO A 38 11.73 -6.24 -5.41
CA PRO A 38 11.95 -6.23 -3.97
C PRO A 38 12.39 -4.84 -3.48
N HIS A 39 11.85 -4.41 -2.35
CA HIS A 39 12.12 -3.13 -1.73
C HIS A 39 12.16 -3.30 -0.22
N SER A 40 13.14 -2.66 0.41
CA SER A 40 13.23 -2.57 1.86
C SER A 40 13.44 -1.11 2.24
N GLU A 41 12.63 -0.61 3.18
CA GLU A 41 12.80 0.73 3.72
C GLU A 41 12.62 0.77 5.25
N PRO A 42 13.44 1.58 5.95
CA PRO A 42 13.20 1.86 7.36
C PRO A 42 11.96 2.75 7.49
N VAL A 43 10.99 2.29 8.27
CA VAL A 43 9.79 3.05 8.61
C VAL A 43 9.81 3.31 10.11
N ARG A 44 9.65 4.59 10.47
CA ARG A 44 9.53 4.99 11.86
C ARG A 44 8.08 4.83 12.30
N ILE A 45 7.83 3.86 13.17
CA ILE A 45 6.52 3.63 13.76
C ILE A 45 6.52 4.29 15.14
N THR A 46 5.48 5.06 15.43
CA THR A 46 5.30 5.72 16.73
C THR A 46 4.08 5.13 17.41
N HIS A 47 4.29 4.50 18.56
CA HIS A 47 3.24 3.96 19.42
C HIS A 47 3.29 4.68 20.75
N ALA A 48 2.24 5.44 21.09
CA ALA A 48 2.04 6.14 22.37
C ALA A 48 3.30 6.84 22.94
N ASP A 49 4.21 6.08 23.55
CA ASP A 49 5.37 6.55 24.31
C ASP A 49 6.73 6.08 23.71
N ARG A 50 6.70 5.29 22.64
CA ARG A 50 7.89 4.69 21.98
C ARG A 50 7.88 4.91 20.48
N SER A 51 9.04 5.30 19.95
CA SER A 51 9.31 5.34 18.52
C SER A 51 10.31 4.24 18.18
N GLU A 52 9.94 3.37 17.26
CA GLU A 52 10.83 2.32 16.75
C GLU A 52 10.98 2.43 15.23
N THR A 53 12.19 2.17 14.75
CA THR A 53 12.46 2.06 13.31
C THR A 53 12.39 0.59 12.93
N VAL A 54 11.38 0.23 12.14
CA VAL A 54 11.15 -1.13 11.64
C VAL A 54 11.54 -1.18 10.17
N GLN A 55 12.24 -2.23 9.76
CA GLN A 55 12.50 -2.48 8.34
C GLN A 55 11.25 -3.11 7.72
N ILE A 56 10.65 -2.40 6.75
CA ILE A 56 9.57 -2.94 5.94
C ILE A 56 10.17 -3.51 4.67
N SER A 57 10.08 -4.83 4.51
CA SER A 57 10.51 -5.55 3.31
C SER A 57 9.29 -6.07 2.55
N GLY A 58 9.24 -5.80 1.25
CA GLY A 58 8.13 -6.17 0.37
C GLY A 58 8.53 -6.14 -1.11
N VAL A 59 7.58 -6.34 -2.00
CA VAL A 59 7.74 -6.08 -3.45
C VAL A 59 7.01 -4.80 -3.79
N LYS A 60 7.75 -3.81 -4.34
CA LYS A 60 7.21 -2.51 -4.72
C LYS A 60 6.76 -2.53 -6.18
N PHE A 61 5.46 -2.41 -6.38
CA PHE A 61 4.84 -2.11 -7.67
C PHE A 61 4.82 -0.58 -7.83
N LYS A 62 5.60 -0.04 -8.76
CA LYS A 62 5.70 1.40 -9.04
C LYS A 62 5.21 1.70 -10.44
N ALA A 63 4.34 2.69 -10.54
CA ALA A 63 3.79 3.12 -11.81
C ALA A 63 3.60 4.63 -11.89
N ARG A 64 3.49 5.12 -13.12
CA ARG A 64 3.21 6.52 -13.43
C ARG A 64 1.76 6.66 -13.88
N ASN A 65 1.05 7.63 -13.31
CA ASN A 65 -0.23 8.07 -13.82
C ASN A 65 0.03 8.95 -15.06
N LEU A 66 -0.50 8.54 -16.20
CA LEU A 66 -0.36 9.23 -17.48
C LEU A 66 -1.32 10.41 -17.61
N ALA A 67 -2.36 10.49 -16.78
CA ALA A 67 -3.32 11.60 -16.80
C ALA A 67 -2.69 12.91 -16.29
N ASP A 68 -1.89 12.83 -15.23
CA ASP A 68 -1.28 14.00 -14.56
C ASP A 68 0.25 13.91 -14.45
N GLY A 69 0.85 12.80 -14.88
CA GLY A 69 2.28 12.56 -14.83
C GLY A 69 2.83 12.20 -13.44
N SER A 70 1.97 12.08 -12.42
CA SER A 70 2.33 11.75 -11.04
C SER A 70 2.75 10.29 -10.90
N TRP A 71 3.46 9.98 -9.81
CA TRP A 71 3.84 8.61 -9.46
C TRP A 71 2.89 8.03 -8.41
N PHE A 72 2.78 6.71 -8.42
CA PHE A 72 2.15 5.96 -7.35
C PHE A 72 2.84 4.60 -7.18
N TRP A 73 2.67 4.00 -6.01
CA TRP A 73 3.15 2.66 -5.75
C TRP A 73 2.35 1.91 -4.69
N VAL A 74 2.40 0.59 -4.79
CA VAL A 74 1.92 -0.35 -3.76
C VAL A 74 3.10 -1.20 -3.32
N ILE A 75 3.28 -1.42 -2.02
CA ILE A 75 4.23 -2.40 -1.48
C ILE A 75 3.43 -3.62 -1.01
N VAL A 76 3.78 -4.80 -1.53
CA VAL A 76 3.17 -6.08 -1.17
C VAL A 76 4.10 -6.84 -0.23
N GLY A 77 3.57 -7.26 0.92
CA GLY A 77 4.29 -8.02 1.93
C GLY A 77 4.48 -9.49 1.61
N SER A 78 5.31 -10.16 2.40
CA SER A 78 5.49 -11.61 2.36
C SER A 78 4.26 -12.42 2.78
N ASP A 79 3.26 -11.76 3.36
CA ASP A 79 1.96 -12.33 3.68
C ASP A 79 0.95 -12.20 2.52
N GLU A 80 1.41 -11.80 1.33
CA GLU A 80 0.61 -11.53 0.13
C GLU A 80 -0.43 -10.42 0.32
N LYS A 81 -0.20 -9.48 1.23
CA LYS A 81 -1.09 -8.33 1.46
C LYS A 81 -0.44 -7.01 1.07
N PRO A 82 -1.23 -6.04 0.56
CA PRO A 82 -0.78 -4.66 0.43
C PRO A 82 -0.45 -4.09 1.82
N MET A 83 0.80 -3.62 1.99
CA MET A 83 1.29 -3.03 3.24
C MET A 83 1.31 -1.50 3.19
N LEU A 84 1.66 -0.94 2.02
CA LEU A 84 1.79 0.50 1.82
C LEU A 84 1.21 0.87 0.45
N PHE A 85 0.50 1.99 0.38
CA PHE A 85 0.06 2.61 -0.86
C PHE A 85 0.29 4.12 -0.82
N GLU A 86 0.94 4.65 -1.84
CA GLU A 86 1.08 6.09 -2.04
C GLU A 86 0.68 6.46 -3.48
N ARG A 87 0.06 7.63 -3.65
CA ARG A 87 -0.38 8.18 -4.95
C ARG A 87 -0.17 9.69 -5.02
N ASP A 88 -0.41 10.25 -6.21
CA ASP A 88 -0.33 11.69 -6.52
C ASP A 88 1.06 12.29 -6.22
N LEU A 89 2.09 11.48 -6.40
CA LEU A 89 3.46 11.83 -6.04
C LEU A 89 4.12 12.63 -7.15
N GLN A 90 4.30 13.92 -6.90
CA GLN A 90 5.02 14.79 -7.81
C GLN A 90 6.53 14.71 -7.57
N TRP A 91 7.30 14.46 -8.63
CA TRP A 91 8.76 14.41 -8.60
C TRP A 91 9.34 15.59 -9.37
N ALA A 92 10.25 16.36 -8.75
CA ALA A 92 11.01 17.37 -9.46
C ALA A 92 12.24 16.72 -10.11
N THR A 93 12.12 16.31 -11.38
CA THR A 93 13.22 15.66 -12.12
C THR A 93 14.50 16.48 -12.14
N LEU A 94 14.39 17.81 -12.34
CA LEU A 94 15.53 18.74 -12.34
C LEU A 94 16.23 18.88 -10.98
N LEU A 95 15.53 18.64 -9.88
CA LEU A 95 16.06 18.80 -8.52
C LEU A 95 16.33 17.46 -7.83
N ALA A 96 16.15 16.34 -8.55
CA ALA A 96 16.26 14.98 -8.03
C ALA A 96 15.52 14.75 -6.69
N ARG A 97 14.44 15.49 -6.41
CA ARG A 97 13.74 15.44 -5.12
C ARG A 97 12.23 15.38 -5.27
N ARG A 98 11.59 14.77 -4.26
CA ARG A 98 10.13 14.71 -4.10
C ARG A 98 9.56 16.11 -3.86
N LYS A 99 8.45 16.45 -4.52
CA LYS A 99 7.69 17.70 -4.26
C LYS A 99 6.53 17.50 -3.29
N SER A 100 5.89 16.32 -3.29
CA SER A 100 4.76 16.01 -2.41
C SER A 100 5.22 15.65 -1.00
N GLU A 101 4.45 16.02 0.01
CA GLU A 101 4.66 15.59 1.39
C GLU A 101 4.66 14.06 1.48
N GLN A 102 5.48 13.50 2.38
CA GLN A 102 5.42 12.09 2.77
C GLN A 102 4.23 11.91 3.69
N TRP A 103 3.10 11.47 3.13
CA TRP A 103 1.97 11.04 3.94
C TRP A 103 2.21 9.59 4.37
N LEU A 104 3.00 9.44 5.42
CA LEU A 104 3.09 8.17 6.13
C LEU A 104 1.84 8.04 7.03
N HIS A 105 1.03 7.03 6.72
CA HIS A 105 0.17 6.28 7.64
C HIS A 105 -1.32 6.64 7.87
N ASP A 106 -2.09 5.54 7.78
CA ASP A 106 -3.09 5.05 8.74
C ASP A 106 -4.57 5.41 8.65
N ARG A 107 -5.01 6.44 7.92
CA ARG A 107 -6.48 6.68 7.88
C ARG A 107 -7.21 5.67 7.00
N TRP A 108 -6.60 5.26 5.89
CA TRP A 108 -7.30 4.44 4.90
C TRP A 108 -7.37 2.95 5.28
N ILE A 109 -6.27 2.34 5.77
CA ILE A 109 -6.30 0.94 6.25
C ILE A 109 -7.23 0.79 7.45
N LYS A 110 -7.22 1.74 8.40
CA LYS A 110 -8.16 1.72 9.54
C LYS A 110 -9.61 1.83 9.07
N ALA A 111 -9.90 2.69 8.10
CA ALA A 111 -11.24 2.80 7.52
C ALA A 111 -11.68 1.51 6.81
N GLN A 112 -10.76 0.78 6.18
CA GLN A 112 -11.06 -0.48 5.50
C GLN A 112 -11.26 -1.64 6.49
N LEU A 113 -10.40 -1.74 7.51
CA LEU A 113 -10.56 -2.70 8.61
C LEU A 113 -11.86 -2.45 9.39
N ALA A 114 -12.20 -1.20 9.67
CA ALA A 114 -13.46 -0.84 10.32
C ALA A 114 -14.68 -1.25 9.49
N GLN A 115 -14.65 -1.04 8.17
CA GLN A 115 -15.71 -1.50 7.26
C GLN A 115 -15.79 -3.03 7.15
N GLN A 116 -14.66 -3.72 7.33
CA GLN A 116 -14.63 -5.17 7.29
C GLN A 116 -15.20 -5.77 8.58
N ILE A 117 -14.85 -5.19 9.74
CA ILE A 117 -15.40 -5.53 11.06
C ILE A 117 -16.92 -5.31 11.08
N ASP A 118 -17.40 -4.16 10.62
CA ASP A 118 -18.84 -3.82 10.55
C ASP A 118 -19.64 -4.82 9.69
N LYS A 119 -19.04 -5.34 8.60
CA LYS A 119 -19.68 -6.36 7.76
C LYS A 119 -19.71 -7.75 8.41
N THR A 120 -18.70 -8.12 9.20
CA THR A 120 -18.67 -9.40 9.92
C THR A 120 -19.58 -9.41 11.15
N ASP A 121 -19.75 -8.28 11.85
CA ASP A 121 -20.63 -8.21 13.02
C ASP A 121 -22.12 -8.15 12.66
N ARG A 122 -22.45 -7.76 11.41
CA ARG A 122 -23.84 -7.64 10.95
C ARG A 122 -24.61 -8.96 10.85
N TRP A 123 -23.93 -10.11 11.01
CA TRP A 123 -24.53 -11.44 10.97
C TRP A 123 -24.45 -12.21 12.29
N SER A 124 -23.96 -11.58 13.37
CA SER A 124 -23.84 -12.18 14.69
C SER A 124 -25.01 -11.76 15.58
N LEU A 125 -26.23 -12.22 15.28
CA LEU A 125 -27.35 -12.11 16.22
C LEU A 125 -27.25 -13.25 17.25
N PRO A 126 -27.16 -12.98 18.56
CA PRO A 126 -27.30 -14.02 19.56
C PRO A 126 -28.77 -14.44 19.63
N TRP A 127 -29.06 -15.67 19.18
CA TRP A 127 -30.33 -16.33 19.47
C TRP A 127 -30.45 -16.48 20.99
N THR A 128 -31.44 -15.82 21.58
CA THR A 128 -31.83 -16.02 22.98
C THR A 128 -32.98 -17.02 23.01
N HIS A 129 -32.86 -17.96 23.97
CA HIS A 129 -33.75 -19.09 24.25
C HIS A 129 -35.21 -18.70 24.53
#